data_AF-A0A6J7FVR6-F1
#
_entry.id   AF-A0A6J7FVR6-F1
#
_cell.length_a   1.000
_cell.length_b   1.000
_cell.length_c   1.000
_cell.angle_alpha   90.00
_cell.angle_beta   90.00
_cell.angle_gamma   90.00
#
_symmetry.space_group_name_H-M   'P 1'
#
loop_
_entity.id
_entity.type
_entity.pdbx_description
1 polymer ?
#
loop_
_entity_poly.entity_id
_entity_poly.type
_entity_poly.pdbx_seq_one_letter_code
_entity_poly.pdbx_strand_id
1 'polypeptide(L)'
;MDINGQRLNSHHRDTVEHIFRHPISHNVRWVDVVSLLNAVAETEERHDGRFKVALGEEIHVFDPPRHKDIDTEMLVDVRRMLKSAGFGPQSGAAEESPAE
;
A
#
# COMPACT_ATOMS: atom_id res chain seq x y z
N MET A 1 27.93 4.97 15.73
CA MET A 1 27.11 5.59 14.67
C MET A 1 25.69 5.12 14.92
N ASP A 2 25.01 5.90 15.75
CA ASP A 2 23.72 5.61 16.31
C ASP A 2 22.64 6.18 15.40
N ILE A 3 21.91 5.31 14.69
CA ILE A 3 20.73 5.70 13.91
C ILE A 3 19.46 5.50 14.75
N ASN A 4 19.26 6.49 15.63
CA ASN A 4 17.99 7.12 16.01
C ASN A 4 16.70 6.30 15.90
N GLY A 5 16.17 5.90 17.06
CA GLY A 5 14.79 5.48 17.25
C GLY A 5 13.78 6.61 17.00
N GLN A 6 13.21 6.64 15.79
CA GLN A 6 11.95 7.34 15.54
C GLN A 6 10.81 6.46 16.06
N ARG A 7 10.53 6.66 17.36
CA ARG A 7 9.33 6.24 18.09
C ARG A 7 8.11 6.23 17.16
N LEU A 8 7.57 5.05 16.82
CA LEU A 8 6.27 4.94 16.17
C LEU A 8 5.26 5.71 17.04
N ASN A 9 4.83 6.88 16.57
CA ASN A 9 3.85 7.69 17.26
C ASN A 9 2.48 7.00 17.18
N SER A 10 1.61 7.18 18.18
CA SER A 10 0.28 6.55 18.23
C SER A 10 -0.51 6.77 16.93
N HIS A 11 -0.31 7.92 16.29
CA HIS A 11 -0.88 8.27 14.98
C HIS A 11 -0.49 7.32 13.84
N HIS A 12 0.75 6.83 13.79
CA HIS A 12 1.15 5.86 12.76
C HIS A 12 0.53 4.48 13.01
N ARG A 13 0.34 4.12 14.28
CA ARG A 13 -0.33 2.87 14.65
C ARG A 13 -1.82 2.91 14.32
N ASP A 14 -2.46 4.08 14.52
CA ASP A 14 -3.85 4.34 14.20
C ASP A 14 -4.13 4.23 12.69
N THR A 15 -3.24 4.77 11.85
CA THR A 15 -3.37 4.67 10.39
C THR A 15 -3.28 3.22 9.91
N VAL A 16 -2.36 2.43 10.47
CA VAL A 16 -2.24 1.00 10.16
C VAL A 16 -3.50 0.24 10.59
N GLU A 17 -4.01 0.50 11.79
CA GLU A 17 -5.26 -0.10 12.26
C GLU A 17 -6.45 0.27 11.36
N HIS A 18 -6.53 1.52 10.90
CA HIS A 18 -7.58 1.97 10.00
C HIS A 18 -7.55 1.31 8.63
N ILE A 19 -6.35 1.08 8.08
CA ILE A 19 -6.16 0.38 6.81
C ILE A 19 -6.61 -1.09 6.92
N PHE A 20 -6.45 -1.69 8.10
CA PHE A 20 -6.77 -3.11 8.34
C PHE A 20 -8.13 -3.37 8.96
N ARG A 21 -8.85 -2.34 9.40
CA ARG A 21 -10.18 -2.48 9.98
C ARG A 21 -11.21 -2.74 8.88
N HIS A 22 -11.94 -3.84 9.03
CA HIS A 22 -13.12 -4.14 8.23
C HIS A 22 -14.38 -3.59 8.93
N PRO A 23 -15.40 -3.13 8.18
CA PRO A 23 -15.56 -3.23 6.73
C PRO A 23 -14.63 -2.30 5.96
N ILE A 24 -14.26 -2.70 4.74
CA ILE A 24 -13.48 -1.92 3.77
C ILE A 24 -14.10 -0.52 3.74
N SER A 25 -13.44 0.47 4.33
CA SER A 25 -13.99 1.83 4.36
C SER A 25 -14.27 2.25 2.93
N HIS A 26 -15.55 2.44 2.58
CA HIS A 26 -16.03 2.84 1.25
C HIS A 26 -15.64 4.29 0.89
N ASN A 27 -14.58 4.81 1.50
CA ASN A 27 -14.24 6.23 1.58
C ASN A 27 -12.72 6.46 1.65
N VAL A 28 -11.92 5.47 1.23
CA VAL A 28 -10.46 5.62 1.12
C VAL A 28 -10.19 6.54 -0.07
N ARG A 29 -9.56 7.69 0.18
CA ARG A 29 -9.24 8.63 -0.88
C ARG A 29 -8.03 8.14 -1.65
N TRP A 30 -8.05 8.30 -2.97
CA TRP A 30 -6.92 7.97 -3.85
C TRP A 30 -5.61 8.61 -3.37
N VAL A 31 -5.67 9.86 -2.92
CA VAL A 31 -4.50 10.60 -2.40
C VAL A 31 -3.85 9.97 -1.16
N ASP A 32 -4.64 9.31 -0.30
CA ASP A 32 -4.11 8.60 0.87
C ASP A 32 -3.42 7.31 0.44
N VAL A 33 -3.96 6.62 -0.56
CA VAL A 33 -3.34 5.42 -1.16
C VAL A 33 -2.04 5.77 -1.85
N VAL A 34 -2.02 6.80 -2.69
CA VAL A 34 -0.80 7.27 -3.36
C VAL A 34 0.27 7.68 -2.34
N SER A 35 -0.14 8.30 -1.23
CA SER A 35 0.78 8.66 -0.15
C SER A 35 1.38 7.42 0.54
N LEU A 36 0.57 6.38 0.78
CA LEU A 36 1.06 5.10 1.30
C LEU A 36 1.99 4.42 0.31
N LEU A 37 1.60 4.35 -0.96
CA LEU A 37 2.39 3.73 -2.01
C LEU A 37 3.73 4.43 -2.18
N ASN A 38 3.78 5.76 -2.15
CA ASN A 38 5.04 6.51 -2.14
C ASN A 38 5.94 6.24 -0.93
N ALA A 39 5.35 5.84 0.20
CA ALA A 39 6.12 5.53 1.40
C ALA A 39 6.74 4.12 1.38
N VAL A 40 6.10 3.16 0.70
CA VAL A 40 6.54 1.76 0.67
C VAL A 40 7.13 1.32 -0.67
N ALA A 41 6.84 2.02 -1.74
CA ALA A 41 7.15 1.67 -3.12
C ALA A 41 7.60 2.91 -3.90
N GLU A 42 8.30 2.68 -5.02
CA GLU A 42 8.65 3.74 -5.95
C GLU A 42 7.46 3.98 -6.89
N THR A 43 6.84 5.16 -6.82
CA THR A 43 5.70 5.52 -7.68
C THR A 43 6.11 6.51 -8.76
N GLU A 44 5.66 6.25 -9.99
CA GLU A 44 5.92 7.06 -11.17
C GLU A 44 4.61 7.33 -11.90
N GLU A 45 4.19 8.60 -11.97
CA GLU A 45 3.07 9.01 -12.80
C GLU A 45 3.51 9.05 -14.27
N ARG A 46 2.86 8.23 -15.10
CA ARG A 46 3.12 8.16 -16.53
C ARG A 46 2.40 9.32 -17.23
N HIS A 47 2.94 9.73 -18.38
CA HIS A 47 2.34 10.76 -19.26
C HIS A 47 0.91 10.42 -19.73
N ASP A 48 0.53 9.14 -19.63
CA ASP A 48 -0.78 8.60 -19.98
C ASP A 48 -1.82 8.74 -18.84
N GLY A 49 -1.42 9.30 -17.69
CA GLY A 49 -2.22 9.42 -16.47
C GLY A 49 -2.13 8.20 -15.55
N ARG A 50 -1.57 7.08 -16.00
CA ARG A 50 -1.42 5.86 -15.18
C ARG A 50 -0.33 6.00 -14.13
N PHE A 51 -0.57 5.45 -12.95
CA PHE A 51 0.40 5.38 -11.86
C PHE A 51 1.13 4.04 -11.89
N LYS A 52 2.42 4.06 -12.22
CA LYS A 52 3.30 2.91 -12.10
C LYS A 52 3.85 2.85 -10.67
N VAL A 53 3.83 1.68 -10.06
CA VAL A 53 4.27 1.43 -8.69
C VAL A 53 5.21 0.24 -8.72
N ALA A 54 6.47 0.46 -8.37
CA ALA A 54 7.48 -0.58 -8.26
C ALA A 54 7.75 -0.87 -6.77
N LEU A 55 7.42 -2.07 -6.35
CA LEU A 55 7.61 -2.56 -4.98
C LEU A 55 8.56 -3.77 -5.03
N GLY A 56 9.85 -3.51 -4.80
CA GLY A 56 10.88 -4.53 -4.97
C GLY A 56 11.03 -4.94 -6.45
N GLU A 57 10.78 -6.22 -6.76
CA GLU A 57 10.78 -6.75 -8.13
C GLU A 57 9.39 -6.72 -8.80
N GLU A 58 8.32 -6.47 -8.04
CA GLU A 58 6.96 -6.40 -8.56
C GLU A 58 6.65 -4.98 -9.07
N ILE A 59 6.13 -4.88 -10.29
CA ILE A 59 5.69 -3.62 -10.90
C ILE A 59 4.20 -3.71 -11.18
N HIS A 60 3.42 -2.86 -10.50
CA HIS A 60 2.00 -2.70 -10.74
C HIS A 60 1.73 -1.37 -11.44
N VAL A 61 0.72 -1.34 -12.31
CA VAL A 61 0.27 -0.11 -12.97
C VAL A 61 -1.20 0.08 -12.63
N PHE A 62 -1.50 1.15 -11.91
CA PHE A 62 -2.83 1.53 -11.49
C PHE A 62 -3.36 2.64 -12.39
N ASP A 63 -4.62 2.51 -12.80
CA ASP A 63 -5.34 3.59 -13.48
C ASP A 63 -5.99 4.47 -12.40
N PRO A 64 -5.64 5.75 -12.26
CA PRO A 64 -6.21 6.57 -11.22
C PRO A 64 -7.74 6.66 -11.40
N PRO A 65 -8.50 6.55 -10.31
CA PRO A 65 -9.95 6.57 -10.39
C PRO A 65 -10.42 7.93 -10.90
N ARG A 66 -11.53 7.94 -11.65
CA ARG A 66 -12.17 9.19 -12.12
C ARG A 66 -12.74 10.03 -10.97
N HIS A 67 -12.89 9.41 -9.79
CA HIS A 67 -13.41 10.01 -8.58
C HIS A 67 -12.29 10.15 -7.53
N LYS A 68 -12.53 10.92 -6.47
CA LYS A 68 -11.56 11.15 -5.39
C LYS A 68 -11.28 9.91 -4.52
N ASP A 69 -12.11 8.89 -4.66
CA ASP A 69 -12.13 7.67 -3.86
C ASP A 69 -11.60 6.50 -4.69
N ILE A 70 -10.81 5.63 -4.08
CA ILE A 70 -10.31 4.42 -4.75
C ILE A 70 -11.42 3.39 -4.91
N ASP A 71 -11.49 2.75 -6.07
CA ASP A 71 -12.39 1.64 -6.31
C ASP A 71 -12.03 0.42 -5.46
N THR A 72 -13.04 -0.36 -5.07
CA THR A 72 -12.83 -1.53 -4.19
C THR A 72 -11.90 -2.56 -4.84
N GLU A 73 -12.01 -2.75 -6.15
CA GLU A 73 -11.16 -3.68 -6.91
C GLU A 73 -9.69 -3.24 -6.85
N MET A 74 -9.43 -1.95 -7.08
CA MET A 74 -8.06 -1.40 -7.03
C MET A 74 -7.49 -1.43 -5.61
N LEU A 75 -8.33 -1.23 -4.59
CA LEU A 75 -7.92 -1.36 -3.19
C LEU A 75 -7.57 -2.81 -2.83
N VAL A 76 -8.28 -3.80 -3.37
CA VAL A 76 -7.95 -5.22 -3.19
C VAL A 76 -6.62 -5.55 -3.87
N ASP A 77 -6.35 -4.98 -5.06
CA ASP A 77 -5.08 -5.18 -5.77
C ASP A 77 -3.89 -4.58 -5.01
N VAL A 78 -4.03 -3.33 -4.53
CA VAL A 78 -3.03 -2.68 -3.66
C VAL A 78 -2.78 -3.50 -2.41
N ARG A 79 -3.85 -4.02 -1.75
CA ARG A 79 -3.70 -4.86 -0.56
C ARG A 79 -2.95 -6.16 -0.88
N ARG A 80 -3.22 -6.78 -2.03
CA ARG A 80 -2.55 -8.01 -2.47
C ARG A 80 -1.07 -7.76 -2.72
N MET A 81 -0.74 -6.68 -3.42
CA MET A 81 0.63 -6.24 -3.68
C MET A 81 1.39 -5.98 -2.36
N LEU A 82 0.79 -5.21 -1.44
CA LEU A 82 1.39 -4.96 -0.12
C LEU A 82 1.58 -6.26 0.68
N LYS A 83 0.63 -7.19 0.60
CA LYS A 83 0.75 -8.50 1.27
C LYS A 83 1.86 -9.35 0.66
N SER A 84 1.99 -9.38 -0.67
CA SER A 84 3.06 -10.08 -1.39
C SER A 84 4.43 -9.59 -0.96
N ALA A 85 4.57 -8.26 -0.82
CA ALA A 85 5.79 -7.63 -0.33
C ALA A 85 6.00 -7.69 1.20
N GLY A 86 5.11 -8.36 1.95
CA GLY A 86 5.28 -8.56 3.39
C GLY A 86 4.83 -7.39 4.29
N PHE A 87 4.03 -6.44 3.79
CA PHE A 87 3.48 -5.30 4.54
C PHE A 87 2.08 -5.55 5.16
N GLY A 88 1.73 -6.82 5.44
CA GLY A 88 0.45 -7.19 6.05
C GLY A 88 0.39 -6.98 7.59
N PRO A 89 -0.81 -7.01 8.21
CA PRO A 89 -0.99 -6.85 9.66
C PRO A 89 -0.58 -8.10 10.45
N GLN A 90 -0.07 -9.10 9.73
CA GLN A 90 0.45 -10.37 10.23
C GLN A 90 1.88 -10.57 9.72
N SER A 91 2.70 -9.52 9.75
CA SER A 91 4.15 -9.68 9.62
C SER A 91 4.72 -10.08 10.99
N GLY A 92 4.38 -11.32 11.30
CA GLY A 92 4.91 -12.20 12.32
C GLY A 92 4.58 -13.62 11.83
N ALA A 93 5.43 -14.14 10.93
CA ALA A 93 5.49 -15.54 10.46
C ALA A 93 4.33 -16.12 9.62
N ALA A 94 4.59 -16.28 8.32
CA ALA A 94 4.35 -17.48 7.48
C ALA A 94 4.85 -17.08 6.07
N GLU A 95 5.95 -17.65 5.56
CA GLU A 95 5.91 -18.80 4.63
C GLU A 95 4.80 -18.58 3.60
N GLU A 96 5.05 -18.37 2.30
CA GLU A 96 5.49 -19.41 1.36
C GLU A 96 6.22 -18.78 0.14
N SER A 97 7.45 -19.24 -0.11
CA SER A 97 7.99 -19.45 -1.47
C SER A 97 8.00 -20.96 -1.72
N PRO A 98 8.10 -21.50 -2.95
CA PRO A 98 8.37 -20.82 -4.22
C PRO A 98 7.49 -21.28 -5.41
N ALA A 99 7.74 -20.62 -6.54
CA ALA A 99 7.51 -20.99 -7.94
C ALA A 99 7.15 -22.44 -8.28
N GLU A 100 6.24 -22.57 -9.26
CA GLU A 100 6.26 -23.65 -10.25
C GLU A 100 6.13 -23.03 -11.66
#